data_AF-A0A367Z1Z7-F1
#
_entry.id   AF-A0A367Z1Z7-F1
#
_cell.length_a   1.000
_cell.length_b   1.000
_cell.length_c   1.000
_cell.angle_alpha   90.00
_cell.angle_beta   90.00
_cell.angle_gamma   90.00
#
_symmetry.space_group_name_H-M   'P 1'
#
loop_
_entity.id
_entity.type
_entity.pdbx_description
1 polymer ?
#
loop_
_entity_poly.entity_id
_entity_poly.type
_entity_poly.pdbx_seq_one_letter_code
_entity_poly.pdbx_strand_id
1 'polypeptide(L)'
;MGHEPLRQNTYFYFSLWAYRGTYWFDEYDPRYLHLGLPRQSAQKLTNGLWQREFERGWVVVNPTKQQQTIRVPDGKARLLEHANFKQPETASLGDQFTIPALNGVILLKDPQPPPNSCVYLPLLNR
;
A
#
# COMPACT_ATOMS: atom_id res chain seq x y z
N MET A 1 0.71 -0.23 11.42
CA MET A 1 0.15 1.11 11.14
C MET A 1 0.06 1.85 12.49
N GLY A 2 -0.02 3.17 12.69
CA GLY A 2 -0.24 4.37 11.88
C GLY A 2 -0.63 5.50 12.87
N HIS A 3 -0.36 6.77 12.56
CA HIS A 3 -0.96 7.89 13.28
C HIS A 3 -1.20 9.07 12.35
N GLU A 4 -2.36 9.68 12.48
CA GLU A 4 -2.76 10.91 11.81
C GLU A 4 -3.12 11.90 12.93
N PRO A 5 -2.52 13.11 12.96
CA PRO A 5 -2.59 13.98 14.13
C PRO A 5 -3.79 14.96 14.16
N LEU A 6 -4.52 15.14 13.06
CA LEU A 6 -5.62 16.11 12.97
C LEU A 6 -7.00 15.50 13.27
N ARG A 7 -7.19 14.22 12.97
CA ARG A 7 -8.42 13.41 13.12
C ARG A 7 -8.17 12.15 13.94
N GLN A 8 -6.94 11.96 14.42
CA GLN A 8 -6.49 10.98 15.40
C GLN A 8 -6.69 9.51 15.01
N ASN A 9 -6.39 9.07 13.78
CA ASN A 9 -6.44 7.63 13.38
C ASN A 9 -5.74 7.31 12.02
N THR A 10 -5.16 6.14 11.71
CA THR A 10 -5.49 4.78 12.18
C THR A 10 -4.32 3.79 12.03
N TYR A 11 -4.47 2.67 12.74
CA TYR A 11 -3.58 1.54 12.71
C TYR A 11 -4.14 0.09 12.53
N PHE A 12 -3.49 -0.79 11.74
CA PHE A 12 -3.33 -2.25 11.85
C PHE A 12 -2.07 -2.64 12.62
N TYR A 13 -2.20 -3.66 13.45
CA TYR A 13 -1.11 -4.54 13.86
C TYR A 13 -1.56 -5.97 13.58
N PHE A 14 -0.63 -6.89 13.36
CA PHE A 14 -0.92 -8.31 13.42
C PHE A 14 -0.13 -8.89 14.60
N SER A 15 -0.78 -9.69 15.44
CA SER A 15 -0.10 -10.52 16.44
C SER A 15 -0.10 -11.95 15.96
N LEU A 16 1.07 -12.58 15.95
CA LEU A 16 1.20 -14.01 15.80
C LEU A 16 1.45 -14.64 17.17
N TRP A 17 0.82 -15.80 17.41
CA TRP A 17 1.24 -16.78 18.44
C TRP A 17 1.06 -16.30 19.90
N ALA A 18 -0.15 -15.81 20.20
CA ALA A 18 -0.69 -15.67 21.54
C ALA A 18 0.06 -14.79 22.58
N TYR A 19 1.13 -14.03 22.28
CA TYR A 19 1.83 -13.23 23.32
C TYR A 19 2.53 -11.91 22.87
N ARG A 20 2.36 -10.85 23.70
CA ARG A 20 3.33 -9.86 24.29
C ARG A 20 4.24 -8.92 23.46
N GLY A 21 4.17 -8.83 22.13
CA GLY A 21 5.01 -7.87 21.39
C GLY A 21 4.37 -7.31 20.12
N THR A 22 4.82 -6.11 19.72
CA THR A 22 4.46 -5.48 18.44
C THR A 22 5.67 -5.53 17.51
N TYR A 23 5.52 -6.16 16.36
CA TYR A 23 6.54 -6.15 15.31
C TYR A 23 6.28 -4.99 14.36
N TRP A 24 7.32 -4.18 14.14
CA TRP A 24 7.33 -3.17 13.09
C TRP A 24 8.11 -3.73 11.91
N PHE A 25 7.54 -3.61 10.71
CA PHE A 25 8.23 -3.98 9.49
C PHE A 25 8.69 -2.73 8.73
N ASP A 26 9.83 -2.85 8.06
CA ASP A 26 10.50 -1.78 7.35
C ASP A 26 9.62 -1.18 6.22
N GLU A 27 8.73 -1.96 5.60
CA GLU A 27 7.81 -1.44 4.56
C GLU A 27 6.82 -0.39 5.08
N TYR A 28 6.71 -0.22 6.40
CA TYR A 28 5.88 0.80 7.03
C TYR A 28 6.64 2.07 7.40
N ASP A 29 7.95 2.12 7.14
CA ASP A 29 8.76 3.31 7.33
C ASP A 29 8.60 4.25 6.13
N PRO A 30 8.17 5.51 6.33
CA PRO A 30 7.99 6.47 5.24
C PRO A 30 9.30 6.78 4.49
N ARG A 31 10.47 6.47 5.06
CA ARG A 31 11.77 6.54 4.38
C ARG A 31 11.87 5.58 3.20
N TYR A 32 11.24 4.41 3.29
CA TYR A 32 11.26 3.39 2.24
C TYR A 32 9.98 3.41 1.39
N LEU A 33 8.82 3.61 2.02
CA LEU A 33 7.55 3.58 1.30
C LEU A 33 6.54 4.56 1.90
N HIS A 34 6.12 5.52 1.08
CA HIS A 34 5.17 6.54 1.48
C HIS A 34 4.09 6.71 0.42
N LEU A 35 2.85 6.39 0.75
CA LEU A 35 1.74 6.40 -0.22
C LEU A 35 1.00 7.74 -0.32
N GLY A 36 1.27 8.69 0.57
CA GLY A 36 0.53 9.96 0.64
C GLY A 36 -0.79 9.82 1.39
N LEU A 37 -1.69 10.77 1.20
CA LEU A 37 -3.01 10.76 1.84
C LEU A 37 -3.94 9.74 1.17
N PRO A 38 -4.85 9.10 1.93
CA PRO A 38 -5.88 8.25 1.35
C PRO A 38 -6.86 9.11 0.54
N ARG A 39 -7.17 8.67 -0.69
CA ARG A 39 -8.14 9.37 -1.56
C ARG A 39 -9.58 8.93 -1.32
N GLN A 40 -9.75 7.71 -0.83
CA GLN A 40 -11.06 7.11 -0.60
C GLN A 40 -11.01 6.10 0.57
N SER A 41 -12.20 5.69 1.01
CA SER A 41 -12.38 4.57 1.93
C SER A 41 -11.91 3.26 1.28
N ALA A 42 -11.57 2.26 2.11
CA ALA A 42 -11.30 0.93 1.60
C ALA A 42 -12.57 0.33 0.96
N GLN A 43 -12.40 -0.38 -0.14
CA GLN A 43 -13.47 -0.97 -0.93
C GLN A 43 -13.20 -2.46 -1.15
N LYS A 44 -14.25 -3.27 -1.03
CA LYS A 44 -14.23 -4.67 -1.43
C LYS A 44 -14.63 -4.79 -2.89
N LEU A 45 -13.80 -5.44 -3.69
CA LEU A 45 -14.02 -5.74 -5.09
C LEU A 45 -14.89 -7.00 -5.24
N THR A 46 -15.49 -7.16 -6.42
CA THR A 46 -16.37 -8.30 -6.75
C THR A 46 -15.67 -9.65 -6.67
N ASN A 47 -14.36 -9.70 -6.92
CA ASN A 47 -13.51 -10.89 -6.80
C ASN A 47 -13.01 -11.15 -5.36
N GLY A 48 -13.47 -10.37 -4.37
CA GLY A 48 -13.14 -10.56 -2.97
C GLY A 48 -11.86 -9.86 -2.49
N LEU A 49 -11.10 -9.24 -3.40
CA LEU A 49 -9.99 -8.36 -3.02
C LEU A 49 -10.51 -7.13 -2.27
N TRP A 50 -9.68 -6.61 -1.36
CA TRP A 50 -9.86 -5.28 -0.79
C TRP A 50 -8.82 -4.35 -1.36
N GLN A 51 -9.22 -3.13 -1.67
CA GLN A 51 -8.29 -2.08 -2.07
C GLN A 51 -8.55 -0.77 -1.36
N ARG A 52 -7.51 0.04 -1.21
CA ARG A 52 -7.64 1.46 -0.83
C ARG A 52 -6.64 2.28 -1.62
N GLU A 53 -7.14 3.33 -2.26
CA GLU A 53 -6.30 4.27 -2.99
C GLU A 53 -5.73 5.35 -2.08
N PHE A 54 -4.47 5.67 -2.34
CA PHE A 54 -3.72 6.80 -1.83
C PHE A 54 -3.19 7.65 -2.99
N GLU A 55 -2.64 8.81 -2.69
CA GLU A 55 -2.07 9.71 -3.71
C GLU A 55 -1.07 9.00 -4.62
N ARG A 56 -0.13 8.23 -4.06
CA ARG A 56 0.99 7.62 -4.79
C ARG A 56 0.79 6.14 -5.15
N GLY A 57 -0.33 5.52 -4.80
CA GLY A 57 -0.54 4.10 -5.04
C GLY A 57 -1.79 3.53 -4.38
N TRP A 58 -1.87 2.21 -4.38
CA TRP A 58 -2.96 1.46 -3.76
C TRP A 58 -2.38 0.43 -2.79
N VAL A 59 -3.09 0.19 -1.69
CA VAL A 59 -2.92 -1.02 -0.88
C VAL A 59 -3.96 -2.02 -1.34
N VAL A 60 -3.55 -3.26 -1.63
CA VAL A 60 -4.43 -4.33 -2.08
C VAL A 60 -4.24 -5.55 -1.20
N VAL A 61 -5.33 -6.15 -0.72
CA VAL A 61 -5.29 -7.34 0.13
C VAL A 61 -6.21 -8.40 -0.45
N ASN A 62 -5.69 -9.63 -0.56
CA ASN A 62 -6.44 -10.81 -0.92
C ASN A 62 -6.71 -11.67 0.32
N PRO A 63 -7.87 -11.51 1.00
CA PRO A 63 -8.22 -12.37 2.13
C PRO A 63 -8.80 -13.73 1.70
N THR A 64 -8.90 -14.02 0.40
CA THR A 64 -9.50 -15.26 -0.09
C THR A 64 -8.48 -16.40 -0.05
N LYS A 65 -8.98 -17.65 -0.15
CA LYS A 65 -8.15 -18.86 -0.21
C LYS A 65 -7.60 -19.16 -1.61
N GLN A 66 -7.84 -18.29 -2.58
CA GLN A 66 -7.43 -18.46 -3.97
C GLN A 66 -6.68 -17.20 -4.44
N GLN A 67 -5.78 -17.33 -5.41
CA GLN A 67 -5.18 -16.16 -6.04
C GLN A 67 -6.25 -15.37 -6.80
N GLN A 68 -6.15 -14.05 -6.78
CA GLN A 68 -7.07 -13.15 -7.46
C GLN A 68 -6.29 -12.15 -8.31
N THR A 69 -6.86 -11.77 -9.44
CA THR A 69 -6.25 -10.77 -10.32
C THR A 69 -6.86 -9.40 -10.08
N ILE A 70 -6.04 -8.35 -10.04
CA ILE A 70 -6.47 -6.96 -10.01
C ILE A 70 -5.94 -6.23 -11.22
N ARG A 71 -6.79 -5.39 -11.83
CA ARG A 71 -6.36 -4.39 -12.80
C ARG A 71 -6.11 -3.07 -12.08
N VAL A 72 -5.03 -2.40 -12.43
CA VAL A 72 -4.71 -1.07 -11.93
C VAL A 72 -5.81 -0.12 -12.43
N PRO A 73 -6.50 0.61 -11.52
CA PRO A 73 -7.64 1.45 -11.93
C PRO A 73 -7.26 2.56 -12.91
N ASP A 74 -6.04 3.09 -12.81
CA ASP A 74 -5.54 4.18 -13.63
C ASP A 74 -4.04 4.05 -13.90
N GLY A 75 -3.66 4.14 -15.17
CA GLY A 75 -2.27 4.05 -15.63
C GLY A 75 -1.62 2.70 -15.38
N LYS A 76 -0.37 2.72 -14.91
CA LYS A 76 0.41 1.54 -14.53
C LYS A 76 0.87 1.66 -13.09
N ALA A 77 1.20 0.52 -12.50
CA ALA A 77 1.77 0.47 -11.17
C ALA A 77 2.93 -0.52 -11.11
N ARG A 78 3.76 -0.39 -10.09
CA ARG A 78 4.75 -1.37 -9.69
C ARG A 78 4.23 -2.18 -8.53
N LEU A 79 4.35 -3.49 -8.60
CA LEU A 79 3.95 -4.39 -7.52
C LEU A 79 5.06 -4.48 -6.48
N LEU A 80 4.78 -3.97 -5.28
CA LEU A 80 5.66 -3.99 -4.14
C LEU A 80 5.18 -4.98 -3.08
N GLU A 81 6.13 -5.75 -2.58
CA GLU A 81 6.01 -6.71 -1.50
C GLU A 81 7.19 -6.51 -0.54
N HIS A 82 7.20 -7.27 0.55
CA HIS A 82 8.27 -7.21 1.54
C HIS A 82 9.69 -7.39 0.93
N ALA A 83 9.80 -8.16 -0.16
CA ALA A 83 11.10 -8.44 -0.78
C ALA A 83 11.68 -7.28 -1.60
N ASN A 84 10.88 -6.34 -2.10
CA ASN A 84 11.32 -5.38 -3.13
C ASN A 84 10.98 -3.92 -2.84
N PHE A 85 10.28 -3.59 -1.74
CA PHE A 85 9.88 -2.21 -1.44
C PHE A 85 11.05 -1.24 -1.24
N LYS A 86 12.28 -1.72 -0.96
CA LYS A 86 13.49 -0.89 -0.83
C LYS A 86 14.10 -0.48 -2.18
N GLN A 87 13.73 -1.15 -3.27
CA GLN A 87 14.21 -0.89 -4.64
C GLN A 87 13.03 -0.91 -5.61
N PRO A 88 12.03 -0.04 -5.41
CA PRO A 88 10.76 -0.08 -6.14
C PRO A 88 10.94 0.07 -7.65
N GLU A 89 11.99 0.74 -8.12
CA GLU A 89 12.33 0.92 -9.54
C GLU A 89 12.63 -0.38 -10.29
N THR A 90 13.00 -1.45 -9.58
CA THR A 90 13.27 -2.77 -10.15
C THR A 90 12.04 -3.67 -10.16
N ALA A 91 10.99 -3.29 -9.45
CA ALA A 91 9.77 -4.07 -9.34
C ALA A 91 8.98 -4.12 -10.65
N SER A 92 8.23 -5.20 -10.85
CA SER A 92 7.42 -5.44 -12.05
C SER A 92 6.42 -4.32 -12.28
N LEU A 93 6.52 -3.68 -13.45
CA LEU A 93 5.61 -2.64 -13.92
C LEU A 93 4.51 -3.26 -14.78
N GLY A 94 3.27 -2.92 -14.51
CA GLY A 94 2.12 -3.45 -15.23
C GLY A 94 0.82 -2.72 -14.89
N ASP A 95 -0.23 -3.06 -15.62
CA ASP A 95 -1.61 -2.62 -15.41
C ASP A 95 -2.50 -3.75 -14.87
N GLN A 96 -1.96 -4.95 -14.69
CA GLN A 96 -2.66 -6.09 -14.15
C GLN A 96 -1.70 -6.99 -13.36
N PHE A 97 -2.14 -7.43 -12.18
CA PHE A 97 -1.34 -8.26 -11.27
C PHE A 97 -2.16 -9.40 -10.67
N THR A 98 -1.49 -10.54 -10.44
CA THR A 98 -2.06 -11.68 -9.71
C THR A 98 -1.58 -11.63 -8.27
N ILE A 99 -2.53 -11.51 -7.34
CA ILE A 99 -2.29 -11.43 -5.91
C ILE A 99 -2.49 -12.83 -5.31
N PRO A 100 -1.46 -13.43 -4.68
CA PRO A 100 -1.59 -14.73 -4.03
C PRO A 100 -2.69 -14.75 -2.97
N ALA A 101 -3.18 -15.94 -2.64
CA ALA A 101 -4.13 -16.14 -1.56
C ALA A 101 -3.54 -15.64 -0.22
N LEU A 102 -4.40 -15.05 0.63
CA LEU A 102 -4.04 -14.58 1.97
C LEU A 102 -2.86 -13.60 2.01
N ASN A 103 -2.67 -12.80 0.95
CA ASN A 103 -1.52 -11.89 0.82
C ASN A 103 -1.96 -10.43 0.64
N GLY A 104 -1.06 -9.50 0.99
CA GLY A 104 -1.22 -8.06 0.79
C GLY A 104 -0.05 -7.49 0.02
N VAL A 105 -0.33 -6.60 -0.93
CA VAL A 105 0.67 -5.94 -1.77
C VAL A 105 0.41 -4.44 -1.85
N ILE A 106 1.41 -3.72 -2.34
CA ILE A 106 1.29 -2.30 -2.66
C ILE A 106 1.46 -2.13 -4.17
N LEU A 107 0.52 -1.43 -4.79
CA LEU A 107 0.62 -1.04 -6.19
C LEU A 107 1.06 0.43 -6.24
N LEU A 108 2.35 0.67 -6.48
CA LEU A 108 2.92 2.01 -6.52
C LEU A 108 2.74 2.61 -7.92
N LYS A 109 2.08 3.78 -8.06
CA LYS A 109 1.81 4.41 -9.37
C LYS A 109 3.10 4.62 -10.17
N ASP A 110 3.07 4.42 -11.48
CA ASP A 110 4.18 4.78 -12.36
C ASP A 110 3.65 5.39 -13.66
N PRO A 111 4.00 6.66 -13.98
CA PRO A 111 4.92 7.53 -13.22
C PRO A 111 4.35 7.95 -11.86
N GLN A 112 5.24 8.29 -10.94
CA GLN A 112 4.84 8.84 -9.65
C GLN A 112 4.18 10.21 -9.85
N PRO A 113 3.10 10.52 -9.11
CA PRO A 113 2.47 11.83 -9.18
C PRO A 113 3.47 12.90 -8.77
N PRO A 114 3.44 14.09 -9.39
CA PRO A 114 4.45 15.10 -9.17
C PRO A 114 4.41 15.61 -7.71
N PRO A 115 5.54 16.02 -7.11
CA PRO A 115 5.63 16.27 -5.67
C PRO A 115 4.62 17.30 -5.13
N ASN A 116 4.31 18.30 -5.94
CA ASN A 116 3.32 19.37 -5.69
C ASN A 116 1.86 18.90 -5.76
N SER A 117 1.58 17.70 -6.26
CA SER A 117 0.26 17.06 -6.17
C SER A 117 0.06 16.22 -4.91
N CYS A 118 1.14 15.97 -4.15
CA CYS A 118 1.11 15.31 -2.85
C CYS A 118 1.17 16.38 -1.77
N VAL A 119 0.03 16.64 -1.11
CA VAL A 119 -0.12 17.74 -0.15
C VAL A 119 0.85 17.62 1.05
N TYR A 120 1.40 16.43 1.29
CA TYR A 120 2.23 16.12 2.45
C TYR A 120 3.76 16.28 2.24
N LEU A 121 4.27 16.14 1.01
CA LEU A 121 5.73 16.25 0.76
C LEU A 121 6.39 17.58 1.18
N PRO A 122 5.73 18.76 1.13
CA PRO A 122 6.33 19.99 1.62
C PRO A 122 6.59 20.02 3.15
N LEU A 123 6.04 19.07 3.93
CA LEU A 123 6.18 19.02 5.39
C LEU A 123 7.40 18.24 5.88
N LEU A 124 8.03 17.43 5.02
CA LEU A 124 9.22 16.63 5.37
C LEU A 124 10.55 17.35 5.07
N ASN A 125 10.49 18.53 4.44
CA ASN A 125 11.66 19.34 4.08
C ASN A 125 11.93 20.49 5.08
N ARG A 126 11.49 20.35 6.34
CA ARG A 126 11.80 21.29 7.43
C ARG A 126 12.48 20.57 8.58
#